data_AF-A0A817YU00-F1
#
_entry.id   AF-A0A817YU00-F1
#
_cell.length_a   1.000
_cell.length_b   1.000
_cell.length_c   1.000
_cell.angle_alpha   90.00
_cell.angle_beta   90.00
_cell.angle_gamma   90.00
#
_symmetry.space_group_name_H-M   'P 1'
#
loop_
_entity.id
_entity.type
_entity.pdbx_description
1 polymer ?
#
loop_
_entity_poly.entity_id
_entity_poly.type
_entity_poly.pdbx_seq_one_letter_code
_entity_poly.pdbx_strand_id
1 'polypeptide(L)'
;MQEQERFERYTPQFPLPVDITSMSRQDTVCQFCGVSYLIHNEIKALETKCQKLEADLAYYAGISSREGALEQLLQTERTRISDLESTISIKTHKLNEMTRKHQLAQDQLEQSKIAHQETKLAYSQCTFNIRATFHQIQNIRKEQSLVKDLYSKEIQNWKTFFSSTEVTLQKGINIKVFELIICFLKN
;
A
#
# COMPACT_ATOMS: atom_id res chain seq x y z
N MET A 1 -15.85 60.80 -58.87
CA MET A 1 -17.23 61.16 -58.48
C MET A 1 -17.13 61.82 -57.11
N GLN A 2 -17.36 63.12 -57.02
CA GLN A 2 -17.42 63.83 -55.74
C GLN A 2 -18.90 64.04 -55.44
N GLU A 3 -19.42 63.32 -54.45
CA GLU A 3 -20.79 63.45 -53.98
C GLU A 3 -20.83 64.63 -53.01
N GLN A 4 -21.40 65.76 -53.45
CA GLN A 4 -21.67 66.89 -52.58
C GLN A 4 -22.79 66.50 -51.61
N GLU A 5 -22.41 66.10 -50.39
CA GLU A 5 -23.35 65.88 -49.29
C GLU A 5 -24.09 67.20 -49.01
N ARG A 6 -25.34 67.26 -49.44
CA ARG A 6 -26.26 68.34 -49.15
C ARG A 6 -26.69 68.20 -47.69
N PHE A 7 -26.03 68.91 -46.77
CA PHE A 7 -26.44 68.96 -45.36
C PHE A 7 -27.92 69.36 -45.27
N GLU A 8 -28.77 68.43 -44.81
CA GLU A 8 -30.15 68.74 -44.47
C GLU A 8 -30.16 69.83 -43.41
N ARG A 9 -30.89 70.93 -43.68
CA ARG A 9 -31.02 72.02 -42.70
C ARG A 9 -31.85 71.51 -41.53
N TYR A 10 -31.16 71.23 -40.43
CA TYR A 10 -31.82 70.87 -39.18
C TYR A 10 -32.72 72.02 -38.71
N THR A 11 -34.00 71.72 -38.49
CA THR A 11 -34.96 72.63 -37.88
C THR A 11 -35.09 72.23 -36.41
N PRO A 12 -34.75 73.11 -35.45
CA PRO A 12 -34.83 72.78 -34.02
C PRO A 12 -36.26 72.40 -33.63
N GLN A 13 -36.43 71.26 -32.94
CA GLN A 13 -37.74 70.85 -32.39
C GLN A 13 -38.28 71.84 -31.35
N PHE A 14 -37.39 72.52 -30.64
CA PHE A 14 -37.74 73.51 -29.62
C PHE A 14 -37.10 74.85 -29.99
N PRO A 15 -37.87 75.82 -30.51
CA PRO A 15 -37.35 77.14 -30.84
C PRO A 15 -36.98 77.90 -29.57
N LEU A 16 -36.11 78.90 -29.72
CA LEU A 16 -35.70 79.75 -28.60
C LEU A 16 -36.91 80.53 -28.04
N PRO A 17 -37.01 80.69 -26.71
CA PRO A 17 -38.03 81.50 -26.08
C PRO A 17 -38.04 82.95 -26.61
N VAL A 18 -39.23 83.56 -26.64
CA VAL A 18 -39.47 84.91 -27.18
C VAL A 18 -38.58 85.96 -26.50
N ASP A 19 -38.37 85.79 -25.20
CA ASP A 19 -37.54 86.67 -24.37
C ASP A 19 -36.10 86.74 -24.87
N ILE A 20 -35.53 85.61 -25.30
CA ILE A 20 -34.15 85.55 -25.79
C ILE A 20 -34.07 86.07 -27.23
N THR A 21 -35.08 85.77 -28.05
CA THR A 21 -35.13 86.26 -29.45
C THR A 21 -35.33 87.76 -29.56
N SER A 22 -35.90 88.42 -28.54
CA SER A 22 -36.11 89.87 -28.51
C SER A 22 -34.93 90.65 -27.91
N MET A 23 -33.92 89.97 -27.35
CA MET A 23 -32.70 90.59 -26.84
C MET A 23 -31.83 91.18 -27.95
N SER A 24 -31.05 92.20 -27.62
CA SER A 24 -30.08 92.76 -28.55
C SER A 24 -28.98 91.73 -28.88
N ARG A 25 -28.40 91.82 -30.09
CA ARG A 25 -27.27 90.96 -30.45
C ARG A 25 -26.05 91.18 -29.56
N GLN A 26 -25.88 92.39 -29.02
CA GLN A 26 -24.76 92.72 -28.13
C GLN A 26 -24.86 91.99 -26.78
N ASP A 27 -26.07 91.58 -26.38
CA ASP A 27 -26.33 90.87 -25.12
C ASP A 27 -26.33 89.34 -25.27
N THR A 28 -26.46 88.82 -26.49
CA THR A 28 -26.57 87.37 -26.78
C THR A 28 -25.31 86.78 -27.42
N VAL A 29 -24.37 87.64 -27.82
CA VAL A 29 -23.14 87.28 -28.53
C VAL A 29 -21.93 87.84 -27.78
N CYS A 30 -20.85 87.05 -27.72
CA CYS A 30 -19.59 87.49 -27.14
C CYS A 30 -18.95 88.61 -27.99
N GLN A 31 -18.61 89.73 -27.37
CA GLN A 31 -17.99 90.89 -28.05
C GLN A 31 -16.57 90.61 -28.54
N PHE A 32 -15.91 89.56 -28.03
CA PHE A 32 -14.53 89.21 -28.40
C PHE A 32 -14.46 88.18 -29.53
N CYS A 33 -15.29 87.12 -29.47
CA CYS A 33 -15.24 86.02 -30.45
C CYS A 33 -16.44 85.96 -31.40
N GLY A 34 -17.49 86.75 -31.18
CA GLY A 34 -18.67 86.79 -32.06
C GLY A 34 -19.58 85.56 -31.99
N VAL A 35 -19.33 84.62 -31.07
CA VAL A 35 -20.14 83.40 -30.87
C VAL A 35 -21.26 83.65 -29.87
N SER A 36 -22.43 83.03 -30.09
CA SER A 36 -23.55 83.09 -29.14
C SER A 36 -23.18 82.45 -27.80
N TYR A 37 -23.54 83.09 -26.69
CA TYR A 37 -23.35 82.52 -25.35
C TYR A 37 -24.09 81.19 -25.14
N LEU A 38 -25.21 80.97 -25.85
CA LEU A 38 -25.96 79.72 -25.83
C LEU A 38 -25.15 78.57 -26.44
N ILE A 39 -24.53 78.83 -27.59
CA ILE A 39 -23.64 77.86 -28.25
C ILE A 39 -22.42 77.59 -27.36
N HIS A 40 -21.87 78.63 -26.73
CA HIS A 40 -20.73 78.46 -25.83
C HIS A 40 -21.06 77.57 -24.62
N ASN A 41 -22.26 77.71 -24.04
CA ASN A 41 -22.70 76.87 -22.93
C ASN A 41 -22.89 75.41 -23.35
N GLU A 42 -23.50 75.19 -24.52
CA GLU A 42 -23.69 73.83 -25.07
C GLU A 42 -22.36 73.14 -25.35
N ILE A 43 -21.39 73.85 -25.94
CA ILE A 43 -20.05 73.32 -26.18
C ILE A 43 -19.39 72.94 -24.86
N LYS A 44 -19.46 73.79 -23.82
CA LYS A 44 -18.90 73.46 -22.49
C LYS A 44 -19.57 72.26 -21.84
N ALA A 45 -20.89 72.11 -22.00
CA ALA A 45 -21.64 70.96 -21.49
C ALA A 45 -21.20 69.66 -22.21
N LEU A 46 -21.03 69.72 -23.53
CA LEU A 46 -20.51 68.61 -24.32
C LEU A 46 -19.06 68.26 -23.97
N GLU A 47 -18.18 69.25 -23.80
CA GLU A 47 -16.79 69.03 -23.34
C GLU A 47 -16.76 68.31 -22.00
N THR A 48 -17.57 68.77 -21.04
CA THR A 48 -17.67 68.14 -19.70
C THR A 48 -18.19 66.70 -19.81
N LYS A 49 -19.18 66.46 -20.68
CA LYS A 49 -19.72 65.12 -20.93
C LYS A 49 -18.66 64.22 -21.58
N CYS A 50 -17.90 64.73 -22.55
CA CYS A 50 -16.81 63.99 -23.20
C CYS A 50 -15.72 63.62 -22.19
N GLN A 51 -15.27 64.56 -21.36
CA GLN A 51 -14.27 64.29 -20.31
C GLN A 51 -14.74 63.21 -19.34
N LYS A 52 -16.02 63.23 -18.95
CA LYS A 52 -16.60 62.18 -18.10
C LYS A 52 -16.60 60.82 -18.80
N LEU A 53 -17.02 60.78 -20.06
CA LEU A 53 -17.03 59.54 -20.85
C LEU A 53 -15.62 58.98 -21.06
N GLU A 54 -14.62 59.83 -21.29
CA GLU A 54 -13.22 59.43 -21.40
C GLU A 54 -12.70 58.82 -20.09
N ALA A 55 -13.04 59.42 -18.95
CA ALA A 55 -12.71 58.89 -17.64
C ALA A 55 -13.37 57.52 -17.38
N ASP A 56 -14.65 57.39 -17.73
CA ASP A 56 -15.40 56.13 -17.60
C ASP A 56 -14.79 55.03 -18.50
N LEU A 57 -14.42 55.37 -19.75
CA LEU A 57 -13.77 54.42 -20.66
C LEU A 57 -12.42 53.92 -20.13
N ALA A 58 -11.59 54.83 -19.59
CA ALA A 58 -10.32 54.45 -18.97
C ALA A 58 -10.54 53.52 -17.76
N TYR A 59 -11.56 53.80 -16.95
CA TYR A 59 -11.94 52.95 -15.82
C TYR A 59 -12.38 51.55 -16.29
N TYR A 60 -13.25 51.45 -17.30
CA TYR A 60 -13.71 50.16 -17.83
C TYR A 60 -12.59 49.35 -18.49
N ALA A 61 -11.66 50.01 -19.19
CA ALA A 61 -10.47 49.35 -19.73
C ALA A 61 -9.61 48.73 -18.61
N GLY A 62 -9.46 49.44 -17.48
CA GLY A 62 -8.79 48.91 -16.30
C GLY A 62 -9.50 47.70 -15.68
N ILE A 63 -10.83 47.71 -15.64
CA ILE A 63 -11.63 46.55 -15.20
C ILE A 63 -11.39 45.35 -16.10
N SER A 64 -11.49 45.53 -17.42
CA SER A 64 -11.33 44.44 -18.39
C SER A 64 -9.95 43.77 -18.28
N SER A 65 -8.89 44.58 -18.11
CA SER A 65 -7.54 44.06 -17.88
C SER A 65 -7.45 43.24 -16.58
N ARG A 66 -8.03 43.74 -15.49
CA ARG A 66 -8.05 43.04 -14.20
C ARG A 66 -8.86 41.74 -14.26
N GLU A 67 -10.00 41.76 -14.94
CA GLU A 67 -10.85 40.58 -15.13
C GLU A 67 -10.12 39.49 -15.91
N GLY A 68 -9.44 39.85 -17.01
CA GLY A 68 -8.60 38.91 -17.76
C GLY A 68 -7.47 38.30 -16.92
N ALA A 69 -6.82 39.09 -16.08
CA ALA A 69 -5.79 38.57 -15.15
C ALA A 69 -6.37 37.60 -14.11
N LEU A 70 -7.57 37.89 -13.59
CA LEU A 70 -8.27 37.00 -12.66
C LEU A 70 -8.72 35.70 -13.33
N GLU A 71 -9.20 35.76 -14.57
CA GLU A 71 -9.56 34.57 -15.36
C GLU A 71 -8.35 33.66 -15.60
N GLN A 72 -7.19 34.23 -15.91
CA GLN A 72 -5.95 33.46 -16.06
C GLN A 72 -5.52 32.78 -14.75
N LEU A 73 -5.61 33.49 -13.63
CA LEU A 73 -5.33 32.92 -12.30
C LEU A 73 -6.29 31.77 -12.00
N LEU A 74 -7.58 31.96 -12.27
CA LEU A 74 -8.63 30.98 -12.02
C LEU A 74 -8.39 29.72 -12.88
N GLN A 75 -8.00 29.88 -14.14
CA GLN A 75 -7.66 28.75 -15.01
C GLN A 75 -6.40 28.00 -14.53
N THR A 76 -5.41 28.73 -14.02
CA THR A 76 -4.21 28.13 -13.43
C THR A 76 -4.57 27.29 -12.20
N GLU A 77 -5.37 27.83 -11.28
CA GLU A 77 -5.81 27.11 -10.09
C GLU A 77 -6.69 25.90 -10.43
N ARG A 78 -7.58 26.00 -11.43
CA ARG A 78 -8.35 24.85 -11.92
C ARG A 78 -7.45 23.71 -12.43
N THR A 79 -6.42 24.06 -13.19
CA THR A 79 -5.44 23.08 -13.69
C THR A 79 -4.72 22.42 -12.53
N ARG A 80 -4.27 23.21 -11.56
CA ARG A 80 -3.61 22.72 -10.34
C ARG A 80 -4.50 21.77 -9.52
N ILE A 81 -5.79 22.08 -9.39
CA ILE A 81 -6.75 21.19 -8.72
C ILE A 81 -6.84 19.85 -9.47
N SER A 82 -6.97 19.88 -10.79
CA SER A 82 -7.04 18.65 -11.60
C SER A 82 -5.78 17.78 -11.47
N ASP A 83 -4.60 18.40 -11.46
CA ASP A 83 -3.33 17.70 -11.27
C ASP A 83 -3.23 17.07 -9.86
N LEU A 84 -3.71 17.78 -8.85
CA LEU A 84 -3.76 17.28 -7.47
C LEU A 84 -4.73 16.10 -7.34
N GLU A 85 -5.91 16.17 -7.96
CA GLU A 85 -6.89 15.07 -7.99
C GLU A 85 -6.31 13.82 -8.64
N SER A 86 -5.64 13.97 -9.79
CA SER A 86 -4.92 12.86 -10.46
C SER A 86 -3.85 12.26 -9.56
N THR A 87 -3.05 13.11 -8.90
CA THR A 87 -2.00 12.68 -7.97
C THR A 87 -2.59 11.91 -6.77
N ILE A 88 -3.69 12.41 -6.21
CA ILE A 88 -4.40 11.76 -5.09
C ILE A 88 -4.92 10.39 -5.53
N SER A 89 -5.51 10.29 -6.73
CA SER A 89 -6.00 9.03 -7.29
C SER A 89 -4.89 7.98 -7.40
N ILE A 90 -3.75 8.36 -8.00
CA ILE A 90 -2.59 7.48 -8.16
C ILE A 90 -2.05 7.02 -6.79
N LYS A 91 -1.90 7.96 -5.84
CA LYS A 91 -1.40 7.65 -4.50
C LYS A 91 -2.35 6.74 -3.74
N THR A 92 -3.66 6.97 -3.86
CA THR A 92 -4.70 6.13 -3.24
C THR A 92 -4.65 4.71 -3.79
N HIS A 93 -4.55 4.55 -5.12
CA HIS A 93 -4.40 3.23 -5.73
C HIS A 93 -3.15 2.50 -5.22
N LYS A 94 -2.00 3.19 -5.20
CA LYS A 94 -0.74 2.62 -4.70
C LYS A 94 -0.82 2.24 -3.23
N LEU A 95 -1.47 3.06 -2.41
CA LEU A 95 -1.69 2.78 -1.00
C LEU A 95 -2.54 1.51 -0.82
N ASN A 96 -3.65 1.39 -1.55
CA ASN A 96 -4.49 0.19 -1.51
C ASN A 96 -3.74 -1.06 -1.94
N GLU A 97 -2.90 -0.98 -2.98
CA GLU A 97 -2.07 -2.10 -3.41
C GLU A 97 -1.09 -2.54 -2.31
N MET A 98 -0.42 -1.58 -1.66
CA MET A 98 0.51 -1.85 -0.56
C MET A 98 -0.20 -2.42 0.66
N THR A 99 -1.37 -1.90 1.02
CA THR A 99 -2.21 -2.45 2.09
C THR A 99 -2.58 -3.91 1.82
N ARG A 100 -2.97 -4.23 0.59
CA ARG A 100 -3.27 -5.62 0.19
C ARG A 100 -2.06 -6.54 0.32
N LYS A 101 -0.87 -6.08 -0.13
CA LYS A 101 0.37 -6.85 0.01
C LYS A 101 0.75 -7.05 1.47
N HIS A 102 0.56 -6.02 2.30
CA HIS A 102 0.83 -6.11 3.73
C HIS A 102 -0.09 -7.13 4.41
N GLN A 103 -1.40 -7.08 4.12
CA GLN A 103 -2.35 -8.06 4.66
C GLN A 103 -1.97 -9.49 4.26
N LEU A 104 -1.65 -9.72 2.99
CA LEU A 104 -1.22 -11.04 2.52
C LEU A 104 0.05 -11.53 3.24
N ALA A 105 1.04 -10.66 3.40
CA ALA A 105 2.27 -11.00 4.12
C ALA A 105 2.00 -11.28 5.61
N GLN A 106 1.07 -10.55 6.22
CA GLN A 106 0.65 -10.77 7.60
C GLN A 106 -0.06 -12.13 7.77
N ASP A 107 -0.97 -12.47 6.86
CA ASP A 107 -1.66 -13.75 6.87
C ASP A 107 -0.67 -14.92 6.67
N GLN A 108 0.28 -14.79 5.75
CA GLN A 108 1.35 -15.77 5.53
C GLN A 108 2.24 -15.95 6.76
N LEU A 109 2.60 -14.84 7.42
CA LEU A 109 3.39 -14.89 8.64
C LEU A 109 2.63 -15.64 9.75
N GLU A 110 1.33 -15.39 9.89
CA GLU A 110 0.52 -16.05 10.90
C GLU A 110 0.36 -17.55 10.62
N GLN A 111 0.13 -17.94 9.36
CA GLN A 111 0.14 -19.34 8.94
C GLN A 111 1.49 -20.02 9.25
N SER A 112 2.61 -19.35 8.96
CA SER A 112 3.93 -19.88 9.27
C SER A 112 4.17 -20.07 10.77
N LYS A 113 3.63 -19.18 11.63
CA LYS A 113 3.74 -19.33 13.09
C LYS A 113 2.97 -20.54 13.59
N ILE A 114 1.74 -20.74 13.10
CA ILE A 114 0.92 -21.90 13.47
C ILE A 114 1.63 -23.18 13.06
N ALA A 115 2.08 -23.28 11.80
CA ALA A 115 2.81 -24.43 11.30
C ALA A 115 4.11 -24.70 12.11
N HIS A 116 4.81 -23.64 12.51
CA HIS A 116 5.99 -23.77 13.37
C HIS A 116 5.64 -24.31 14.76
N GLN A 117 4.54 -23.84 15.38
CA GLN A 117 4.09 -24.34 16.67
C GLN A 117 3.68 -25.82 16.60
N GLU A 118 2.94 -26.22 15.58
CA GLU A 118 2.56 -27.62 15.35
C GLU A 118 3.80 -28.50 15.18
N THR A 119 4.75 -28.05 14.36
CA THR A 119 6.03 -28.77 14.16
C THR A 119 6.80 -28.90 15.47
N LYS A 120 6.83 -27.85 16.30
CA LYS A 120 7.50 -27.86 17.61
C LYS A 120 6.85 -28.87 18.57
N LEU A 121 5.53 -28.94 18.58
CA LEU A 121 4.78 -29.91 19.39
C LEU A 121 5.05 -31.34 18.91
N ALA A 122 4.97 -31.59 17.61
CA ALA A 122 5.26 -32.89 17.01
C ALA A 122 6.70 -33.35 17.30
N TYR A 123 7.67 -32.43 17.21
CA TYR A 123 9.06 -32.71 17.56
C TYR A 123 9.20 -33.08 19.04
N SER A 124 8.61 -32.30 19.95
CA SER A 124 8.62 -32.60 21.39
C SER A 124 8.05 -34.00 21.68
N GLN A 125 6.90 -34.33 21.09
CA GLN A 125 6.28 -35.64 21.26
C GLN A 125 7.13 -36.78 20.68
N CYS A 126 7.73 -36.58 19.51
CA CYS A 126 8.67 -37.54 18.93
C CYS A 126 9.86 -37.80 19.85
N THR A 127 10.48 -36.75 20.41
CA THR A 127 11.61 -36.90 21.33
C THR A 127 11.24 -37.67 22.60
N PHE A 128 10.02 -37.46 23.13
CA PHE A 128 9.51 -38.23 24.25
C PHE A 128 9.34 -39.70 23.90
N ASN A 129 8.72 -40.01 22.76
CA ASN A 129 8.51 -41.38 22.29
C ASN A 129 9.85 -42.11 22.05
N ILE A 130 10.84 -41.44 21.45
CA ILE A 130 12.19 -42.00 21.26
C ILE A 130 12.81 -42.35 22.62
N ARG A 131 12.71 -41.46 23.62
CA ARG A 131 13.23 -41.75 24.98
C ARG A 131 12.52 -42.95 25.61
N ALA A 132 11.20 -43.04 25.49
CA ALA A 132 10.42 -44.15 26.05
C ALA A 132 10.79 -45.50 25.39
N THR A 133 10.86 -45.54 24.06
CA THR A 133 11.26 -46.74 23.30
C THR A 133 12.69 -47.16 23.61
N PHE A 134 13.61 -46.21 23.80
CA PHE A 134 14.98 -46.49 24.21
C PHE A 134 15.04 -47.22 25.56
N HIS A 135 14.27 -46.77 26.57
CA HIS A 135 14.19 -47.47 27.85
C HIS A 135 13.62 -48.88 27.72
N GLN A 136 12.59 -49.07 26.89
CA GLN A 136 12.04 -50.40 26.63
C GLN A 136 13.08 -51.34 25.99
N ILE A 137 13.84 -50.84 25.00
CA ILE A 137 14.92 -51.60 24.37
C ILE A 137 16.01 -51.98 25.40
N GLN A 138 16.36 -51.07 26.32
CA GLN A 138 17.32 -51.38 27.39
C GLN A 138 16.82 -52.50 28.32
N ASN A 139 15.53 -52.50 28.67
CA ASN A 139 14.94 -53.54 29.50
C ASN A 139 14.96 -54.89 28.78
N ILE A 140 14.51 -54.94 27.53
CA ILE A 140 14.54 -56.16 26.71
C ILE A 140 15.97 -56.71 26.59
N ARG A 141 16.98 -55.85 26.40
CA ARG A 141 18.38 -56.29 26.36
C ARG A 141 18.85 -56.92 27.67
N LYS A 142 18.42 -56.40 28.82
CA LYS A 142 18.73 -57.00 30.13
C LYS A 142 18.08 -58.38 30.26
N GLU A 143 16.81 -58.50 29.89
CA GLU A 143 16.09 -59.78 29.91
C GLU A 143 16.74 -60.82 28.99
N GLN A 144 17.13 -60.42 27.76
CA GLN A 144 17.85 -61.28 26.84
C GLN A 144 19.19 -61.77 27.42
N SER A 145 19.93 -60.90 28.14
CA SER A 145 21.17 -61.30 28.82
C SER A 145 20.90 -62.35 29.89
N LEU A 146 19.87 -62.15 30.72
CA LEU A 146 19.49 -63.10 31.77
C LEU A 146 19.12 -64.47 31.17
N VAL A 147 18.32 -64.48 30.10
CA VAL A 147 17.94 -65.72 29.40
C VAL A 147 19.18 -66.40 28.83
N LYS A 148 20.10 -65.64 28.20
CA LYS A 148 21.35 -66.19 27.66
C LYS A 148 22.21 -66.81 28.76
N ASP A 149 22.32 -66.17 29.91
CA ASP A 149 23.07 -66.68 31.06
C ASP A 149 22.46 -67.97 31.62
N LEU A 150 21.12 -68.05 31.69
CA LEU A 150 20.41 -69.26 32.11
C LEU A 150 20.68 -70.43 31.15
N TYR A 151 20.52 -70.21 29.84
CA TYR A 151 20.83 -71.25 28.85
C TYR A 151 22.29 -71.69 28.88
N SER A 152 23.23 -70.74 29.07
CA SER A 152 24.66 -71.05 29.18
C SER A 152 24.97 -71.93 30.41
N LYS A 153 24.39 -71.59 31.56
CA LYS A 153 24.50 -72.42 32.78
C LYS A 153 23.94 -73.81 32.57
N GLU A 154 22.77 -73.92 31.95
CA GLU A 154 22.13 -75.20 31.70
C GLU A 154 22.98 -76.07 30.76
N ILE A 155 23.49 -75.51 29.66
CA ILE A 155 24.43 -76.20 28.76
C ILE A 155 25.69 -76.66 29.53
N GLN A 156 26.21 -75.83 30.42
CA GLN A 156 27.37 -76.19 31.23
C GLN A 156 27.06 -77.31 32.21
N ASN A 157 25.87 -77.31 32.83
CA ASN A 157 25.39 -78.39 33.68
C ASN A 157 25.25 -79.71 32.90
N TRP A 158 24.69 -79.66 31.69
CA TRP A 158 24.61 -80.84 30.82
C TRP A 158 26.01 -81.33 30.43
N LYS A 159 26.95 -80.43 30.08
CA LYS A 159 28.34 -80.80 29.79
C LYS A 159 29.02 -81.49 30.97
N THR A 160 28.91 -80.94 32.18
CA THR A 160 29.51 -81.56 33.38
C THR A 160 28.84 -82.90 33.71
N PHE A 161 27.53 -83.01 33.53
CA PHE A 161 26.80 -84.28 33.66
C PHE A 161 27.29 -85.33 32.65
N PHE A 162 27.41 -85.00 31.37
CA PHE A 162 27.94 -85.92 30.36
C PHE A 162 29.39 -86.32 30.63
N SER A 163 30.25 -85.37 31.02
CA SER A 163 31.64 -85.69 31.36
C SER A 163 31.75 -86.58 32.61
N SER A 164 30.92 -86.38 33.63
CA SER A 164 30.91 -87.24 34.84
C SER A 164 30.34 -88.64 34.57
N THR A 165 29.31 -88.75 33.72
CA THR A 165 28.75 -90.04 33.31
C THR A 165 29.69 -90.80 32.38
N GLU A 166 30.41 -90.13 31.48
CA GLU A 166 31.46 -90.72 30.65
C GLU A 166 32.60 -91.32 31.50
N VAL A 167 33.08 -90.60 32.51
CA VAL A 167 34.07 -91.13 33.47
C VAL A 167 33.52 -92.34 34.25
N THR A 168 32.24 -92.31 34.62
CA THR A 168 31.61 -93.42 35.35
C THR A 168 31.43 -94.65 34.47
N LEU A 169 31.06 -94.47 33.20
CA LEU A 169 30.98 -95.53 32.20
C LEU A 169 32.35 -96.11 31.88
N GLN A 170 33.39 -95.29 31.71
CA GLN A 170 34.76 -95.76 31.52
C GLN A 170 35.30 -96.53 32.73
N LYS A 171 34.99 -96.10 33.96
CA LYS A 171 35.32 -96.85 35.18
C LYS A 171 34.55 -98.17 35.26
N GLY A 172 33.24 -98.18 34.96
CA GLY A 172 32.41 -99.38 34.96
C GLY A 172 32.82 -100.40 33.89
N ILE A 173 33.21 -99.94 32.70
CA ILE A 173 33.76 -100.79 31.63
C ILE A 173 35.13 -101.34 32.05
N ASN A 174 36.02 -100.51 32.61
CA ASN A 174 37.30 -100.98 33.13
C ASN A 174 37.13 -102.03 34.25
N ILE A 175 36.16 -101.85 35.16
CA ILE A 175 35.85 -102.82 36.22
C ILE A 175 35.38 -104.16 35.63
N LYS A 176 34.46 -104.13 34.65
CA LYS A 176 33.99 -105.35 33.96
C LYS A 176 35.10 -106.05 33.17
N VAL A 177 35.98 -105.29 32.52
CA VAL A 177 37.17 -105.83 31.84
C VAL A 177 38.14 -106.42 32.86
N PHE A 178 38.31 -105.79 34.03
CA PHE A 178 39.14 -106.32 35.12
C PHE A 178 38.56 -107.61 35.71
N GLU A 179 37.25 -107.70 35.91
CA GLU A 179 36.59 -108.95 36.34
C GLU A 179 36.72 -110.06 35.30
N LEU A 180 36.60 -109.74 34.00
CA LEU A 180 36.84 -110.68 32.90
C LEU A 180 38.29 -111.18 32.86
N ILE A 181 39.27 -110.30 33.06
CA ILE A 181 40.70 -110.65 33.12
C ILE A 181 41.00 -111.52 34.37
N ILE A 182 40.41 -111.20 35.53
CA ILE A 182 40.56 -112.01 36.75
C ILE A 182 39.91 -113.39 36.59
N CYS A 183 38.76 -113.49 35.91
CA CYS A 183 38.15 -114.78 35.57
C CYS A 183 39.01 -115.60 34.58
N PHE A 184 39.73 -114.95 33.67
CA PHE A 184 40.61 -115.64 32.72
C PHE A 184 41.93 -116.13 33.34
N LEU A 185 42.41 -115.46 34.40
CA LEU A 185 43.64 -115.83 35.13
C LEU A 185 43.42 -116.89 36.22
N LYS A 186 42.17 -117.28 36.50
CA LYS A 186 41.79 -118.31 37.48
C LYS A 186 41.46 -119.69 36.87
N ASN A 187 41.58 -119.85 35.55
CA ASN A 187 41.46 -121.13 34.84
C ASN A 187 42.83 -121.66 34.40
#